data_AF-L0J775-F1
#
_entry.id   AF-L0J775-F1
#
_cell.length_a   1.000
_cell.length_b   1.000
_cell.length_c   1.000
_cell.angle_alpha   90.00
_cell.angle_beta   90.00
_cell.angle_gamma   90.00
#
_symmetry.space_group_name_H-M   'P 1'
#
loop_
_entity.id
_entity.type
_entity.pdbx_description
1 polymer ?
#
loop_
_entity_poly.entity_id
_entity_poly.type
_entity_poly.pdbx_seq_one_letter_code
_entity_poly.pdbx_strand_id
1 'polypeptide(L)'
;MTEPDFTGWSAAGPYRTLFRVDRRPVWIDMLRVFPGLGSCGRRQDQLPLWVKGGGLRLEPWMEGTLRAWVRRADGGWLAWVCVPATSTNGVAHLPLQLWVEPEAITTTRPW
;
A
#
# COMPACT_ATOMS: atom_id res chain seq x y z
N MET A 1 -4.00 10.16 11.50
CA MET A 1 -2.97 9.20 11.06
C MET A 1 -1.73 10.00 10.70
N THR A 2 -0.59 9.68 11.30
CA THR A 2 0.65 10.47 11.16
C THR A 2 1.46 9.95 9.98
N GLU A 3 1.92 10.84 9.12
CA GLU A 3 2.84 10.51 8.02
C GLU A 3 4.18 9.99 8.60
N PRO A 4 4.91 9.12 7.90
CA PRO A 4 6.25 8.71 8.31
C PRO A 4 7.15 9.92 8.53
N ASP A 5 7.93 9.88 9.61
CA ASP A 5 8.88 10.94 9.90
C ASP A 5 10.10 10.84 8.98
N PHE A 6 10.36 11.92 8.25
CA PHE A 6 11.48 12.06 7.32
C PHE A 6 12.52 13.09 7.79
N THR A 7 12.41 13.61 9.02
CA THR A 7 13.29 14.68 9.54
C THR A 7 14.77 14.29 9.53
N GLY A 8 15.09 13.01 9.77
CA GLY A 8 16.46 12.48 9.71
C GLY A 8 17.02 12.27 8.30
N TRP A 9 16.21 12.43 7.25
CA TRP A 9 16.65 12.16 5.88
C TRP A 9 17.12 13.45 5.21
N SER A 10 18.41 13.52 4.85
CA SER A 10 18.93 14.69 4.14
C SER A 10 18.26 14.84 2.77
N ALA A 11 17.46 15.89 2.62
CA ALA A 11 16.89 16.29 1.34
C ALA A 11 17.89 17.11 0.48
N ALA A 12 19.01 17.52 1.07
CA ALA A 12 20.02 18.36 0.44
C ALA A 12 21.27 17.55 0.06
N GLY A 13 21.80 17.83 -1.13
CA GLY A 13 23.05 17.25 -1.64
C GLY A 13 22.90 16.51 -2.98
N PRO A 14 24.03 16.20 -3.65
CA PRO A 14 24.03 15.56 -4.97
C PRO A 14 23.54 14.10 -4.94
N TYR A 15 23.51 13.47 -3.77
CA TYR A 15 23.12 12.06 -3.58
C TYR A 15 21.79 11.92 -2.84
N ARG A 16 20.77 12.70 -3.22
CA ARG A 16 19.46 12.61 -2.56
C ARG A 16 18.86 11.22 -2.80
N THR A 17 18.44 10.57 -1.72
CA THR A 17 17.80 9.25 -1.77
C THR A 17 16.33 9.28 -1.39
N LEU A 18 15.79 10.42 -0.95
CA LEU A 18 14.36 10.62 -0.69
C LEU A 18 13.76 11.62 -1.69
N PHE A 19 12.60 11.26 -2.25
CA PHE A 19 11.89 12.01 -3.26
C PHE A 19 10.41 12.09 -2.88
N ARG A 20 9.95 13.24 -2.40
CA ARG A 20 8.52 13.45 -2.10
C ARG A 20 7.74 13.66 -3.39
N VAL A 21 6.54 13.10 -3.44
CA VAL A 21 5.61 13.22 -4.56
C VAL A 21 4.34 13.89 -4.07
N ASP A 22 3.84 14.87 -4.83
CA ASP A 22 2.57 15.51 -4.51
C ASP A 22 1.41 14.59 -4.87
N ARG A 23 0.93 13.86 -3.85
CA ARG A 23 -0.27 13.03 -3.79
C ARG A 23 -0.75 12.50 -5.15
N ARG A 24 0.01 11.59 -5.74
CA ARG A 24 -0.31 11.04 -7.06
C ARG A 24 -1.19 9.77 -6.93
N PRO A 25 -2.35 9.70 -7.62
CA PRO A 25 -3.15 8.48 -7.62
C PRO A 25 -2.41 7.36 -8.36
N VAL A 26 -2.40 6.18 -7.77
CA VAL A 26 -1.77 4.97 -8.32
C VAL A 26 -2.61 3.74 -7.95
N TRP A 27 -2.47 2.67 -8.72
CA TRP A 27 -3.04 1.36 -8.42
C TRP A 27 -1.95 0.45 -7.85
N ILE A 28 -2.28 -0.25 -6.76
CA ILE A 28 -1.36 -1.11 -6.02
C ILE A 28 -1.79 -2.56 -6.17
N ASP A 29 -0.85 -3.42 -6.58
CA ASP A 29 -1.02 -4.88 -6.61
C ASP A 29 -0.90 -5.42 -5.17
N MET A 30 -2.05 -5.64 -4.54
CA MET A 30 -2.12 -6.09 -3.15
C MET A 30 -1.66 -7.54 -3.00
N LEU A 31 -1.69 -8.36 -4.06
CA LEU A 31 -1.19 -9.73 -4.02
C LEU A 31 0.35 -9.77 -3.93
N ARG A 32 1.02 -8.80 -4.54
CA ARG A 32 2.48 -8.62 -4.38
C ARG A 32 2.85 -8.08 -3.00
N VAL A 33 2.06 -7.13 -2.48
CA VAL A 33 2.30 -6.54 -1.15
C VAL A 33 2.04 -7.53 -0.03
N PHE A 34 0.98 -8.33 -0.17
CA PHE A 34 0.57 -9.35 0.79
C PHE A 34 0.45 -10.70 0.09
N PRO A 35 1.56 -11.45 -0.07
CA PRO A 35 1.54 -12.76 -0.73
C PRO A 35 0.53 -13.74 -0.14
N GLY A 36 0.23 -13.59 1.16
CA GLY A 36 -0.76 -14.37 1.89
C GLY A 36 -2.21 -14.18 1.41
N LEU A 37 -2.52 -13.11 0.67
CA LEU A 37 -3.87 -12.86 0.15
C LEU A 37 -4.28 -13.89 -0.90
N GLY A 38 -3.36 -14.27 -1.79
CA GLY A 38 -3.61 -15.30 -2.80
C GLY A 38 -3.57 -16.72 -2.24
N SER A 39 -2.99 -16.91 -1.05
CA SER A 39 -2.81 -18.21 -0.40
C SER A 39 -3.73 -18.43 0.79
N CYS A 40 -4.78 -17.63 0.97
CA CYS A 40 -5.73 -17.80 2.07
C CYS A 40 -6.52 -19.11 1.89
N GLY A 41 -5.94 -20.22 2.38
CA GLY A 41 -6.47 -21.57 2.20
C GLY A 41 -7.80 -21.85 2.91
N ARG A 42 -8.28 -20.92 3.75
CA ARG A 42 -9.63 -20.98 4.29
C ARG A 42 -10.61 -20.47 3.24
N ARG A 43 -11.38 -21.40 2.69
CA ARG A 43 -12.52 -21.06 1.85
C ARG A 43 -13.42 -20.07 2.58
N GLN A 44 -13.92 -19.07 1.87
CA GLN A 44 -14.75 -18.03 2.48
C GLN A 44 -15.96 -18.63 3.21
N ASP A 45 -16.56 -19.72 2.74
CA ASP A 45 -17.67 -20.42 3.40
C ASP A 45 -17.38 -20.87 4.84
N GLN A 46 -16.12 -21.15 5.19
CA GLN A 46 -15.70 -21.58 6.54
C GLN A 46 -15.44 -20.43 7.53
N LEU A 47 -15.50 -19.17 7.08
CA LEU A 47 -15.29 -18.03 7.96
C LEU A 47 -16.57 -17.68 8.74
N PRO A 48 -16.46 -17.40 10.06
CA PRO A 48 -17.57 -16.85 10.83
C PRO A 48 -18.15 -15.58 10.18
N LEU A 49 -19.47 -15.41 10.24
CA LEU A 49 -20.16 -14.27 9.60
C LEU A 49 -19.62 -12.91 10.06
N TRP A 50 -19.23 -12.78 11.34
CA TRP A 50 -18.65 -11.54 11.86
C TRP A 50 -17.30 -11.20 11.21
N VAL A 51 -16.50 -12.20 10.82
CA VAL A 51 -15.25 -12.00 10.08
C VAL A 51 -15.54 -11.60 8.64
N LYS A 52 -16.53 -12.23 7.99
CA LYS A 52 -16.93 -11.87 6.62
C LYS A 52 -17.40 -10.42 6.52
N GLY A 53 -18.22 -9.98 7.48
CA GLY A 53 -18.78 -8.63 7.48
C GLY A 53 -17.83 -7.57 8.05
N GLY A 54 -17.12 -7.88 9.14
CA GLY A 54 -16.27 -6.92 9.85
C GLY A 54 -14.80 -6.92 9.43
N GLY A 55 -14.35 -7.95 8.71
CA GLY A 55 -12.96 -8.08 8.25
C GLY A 55 -12.58 -7.00 7.25
N LEU A 56 -11.30 -6.66 7.22
CA LEU A 56 -10.74 -5.71 6.26
C LEU A 56 -10.88 -6.27 4.84
N ARG A 57 -11.48 -5.49 3.95
CA ARG A 57 -11.62 -5.83 2.54
C ARG A 57 -10.34 -5.45 1.80
N LEU A 58 -9.73 -6.44 1.18
CA LEU A 58 -8.54 -6.28 0.33
C LEU A 58 -8.84 -6.89 -1.03
N GLU A 59 -8.76 -6.07 -2.07
CA GLU A 59 -8.93 -6.48 -3.45
C GLU A 59 -7.56 -6.71 -4.10
N PRO A 60 -7.44 -7.53 -5.16
CA PRO A 60 -6.16 -7.76 -5.84
C PRO A 60 -5.46 -6.47 -6.26
N TRP A 61 -6.26 -5.48 -6.67
CA TRP A 61 -5.80 -4.14 -6.99
C TRP A 61 -6.62 -3.11 -6.22
N MET A 62 -5.92 -2.20 -5.54
CA MET A 62 -6.55 -1.10 -4.81
C MET A 62 -5.96 0.23 -5.25
N GLU A 63 -6.81 1.24 -5.40
CA GLU A 63 -6.35 2.60 -5.63
C GLU A 63 -5.73 3.15 -4.34
N GLY A 64 -4.63 3.85 -4.46
CA GLY A 64 -3.98 4.55 -3.36
C GLY A 64 -3.28 5.81 -3.84
N THR A 65 -2.64 6.50 -2.89
CA THR A 65 -1.91 7.73 -3.15
C THR A 65 -0.44 7.51 -2.88
N LEU A 66 0.40 7.70 -3.91
CA LEU A 66 1.85 7.75 -3.79
C LEU A 66 2.28 9.07 -3.16
N ARG A 67 3.13 8.98 -2.13
CA ARG A 67 3.59 10.13 -1.33
C ARG A 67 5.09 10.34 -1.36
N ALA A 68 5.88 9.27 -1.46
CA ALA A 68 7.33 9.39 -1.56
C ALA A 68 7.97 8.17 -2.23
N TRP A 69 9.16 8.37 -2.75
CA TRP A 69 10.11 7.34 -3.15
C TRP A 69 11.38 7.45 -2.32
N VAL A 70 11.91 6.30 -1.93
CA VAL A 70 13.17 6.15 -1.21
C VAL A 70 14.07 5.22 -2.00
N ARG A 71 15.31 5.64 -2.25
CA ARG A 71 16.35 4.82 -2.85
C ARG A 71 16.93 3.90 -1.77
N ARG A 72 16.97 2.60 -2.05
CA ARG A 72 17.56 1.59 -1.17
C ARG A 72 19.08 1.54 -1.37
N ALA A 73 19.79 1.03 -0.36
CA ALA A 73 21.25 0.90 -0.40
C ALA A 73 21.75 -0.08 -1.49
N ASP A 74 20.89 -1.02 -1.91
CA ASP A 74 21.15 -1.96 -3.00
C ASP A 74 20.85 -1.39 -4.40
N GLY A 75 20.48 -0.10 -4.49
CA GLY A 75 20.12 0.55 -5.74
C GLY A 75 18.67 0.33 -6.17
N GLY A 76 17.86 -0.39 -5.38
CA GLY A 76 16.41 -0.49 -5.56
C GLY A 76 15.67 0.79 -5.16
N TRP A 77 14.35 0.75 -5.31
CA TRP A 77 13.44 1.82 -4.88
C TRP A 77 12.37 1.27 -3.98
N LEU A 78 11.85 2.11 -3.08
CA LEU A 78 10.71 1.80 -2.25
C LEU A 78 9.75 2.98 -2.28
N ALA A 79 8.49 2.73 -2.59
CA ALA A 79 7.44 3.74 -2.59
C ALA A 79 6.67 3.69 -1.28
N TRP A 80 6.44 4.86 -0.69
CA TRP A 80 5.43 5.02 0.34
C TRP A 80 4.10 5.41 -0.30
N VAL A 81 3.10 4.55 -0.08
CA VAL A 81 1.73 4.74 -0.55
C VAL A 81 0.75 4.68 0.61
N CYS A 82 -0.35 5.42 0.48
CA CYS A 82 -1.49 5.34 1.37
C CYS A 82 -2.68 4.75 0.61
N VAL A 83 -3.19 3.61 1.06
CA VAL A 83 -4.33 2.91 0.44
C VAL A 83 -5.54 2.99 1.39
N PRO A 84 -6.65 3.64 1.01
CA PRO A 84 -7.88 3.59 1.79
C PRO A 84 -8.45 2.18 1.75
N ALA A 85 -8.54 1.53 2.92
CA ALA A 85 -9.20 0.25 3.06
C ALA A 85 -10.40 0.37 4.00
N THR A 86 -11.38 -0.50 3.82
CA THR A 86 -12.60 -0.53 4.62
C THR A 86 -12.91 -1.94 5.07
N SER A 87 -13.71 -2.10 6.12
CA SER A 87 -14.31 -3.40 6.40
C SER A 87 -15.33 -3.76 5.30
N THR A 88 -15.62 -5.05 5.12
CA THR A 88 -16.60 -5.50 4.11
C THR A 88 -17.97 -4.86 4.27
N ASN A 89 -18.41 -4.61 5.52
CA ASN A 89 -19.67 -3.92 5.82
C ASN A 89 -19.58 -2.38 5.72
N GLY A 90 -18.41 -1.82 5.37
CA GLY A 90 -18.20 -0.39 5.18
C GLY A 90 -18.17 0.46 6.45
N VAL A 91 -18.28 -0.13 7.64
CA VAL A 91 -18.33 0.62 8.90
C VAL A 91 -16.94 1.10 9.32
N ALA A 92 -15.94 0.23 9.26
CA ALA A 92 -14.56 0.56 9.62
C ALA A 92 -13.81 1.11 8.41
N HIS A 93 -13.03 2.16 8.67
CA HIS A 93 -12.16 2.80 7.67
C HIS A 93 -10.73 2.80 8.21
N LEU A 94 -9.81 2.23 7.44
CA LEU A 94 -8.41 2.11 7.79
C LEU A 94 -7.54 2.52 6.60
N PRO A 95 -6.89 3.68 6.65
CA PRO A 95 -5.86 4.01 5.68
C PRO A 95 -4.60 3.16 5.95
N LEU A 96 -4.26 2.29 5.01
CA LEU A 96 -3.06 1.47 5.05
C LEU A 96 -1.86 2.29 4.58
N GLN A 97 -0.85 2.43 5.43
CA GLN A 97 0.45 2.97 5.03
C GLN A 97 1.34 1.82 4.62
N LEU A 98 1.70 1.76 3.34
CA LEU A 98 2.45 0.65 2.77
C LEU A 98 3.75 1.17 2.17
N TRP A 99 4.80 0.39 2.37
CA TRP A 99 6.07 0.53 1.67
C TRP A 99 6.16 -0.59 0.66
N VAL A 100 6.19 -0.26 -0.62
CA VAL A 100 6.04 -1.22 -1.71
C VAL A 100 7.13 -1.04 -2.76
N GLU A 101 7.48 -2.13 -3.41
CA GLU A 101 8.40 -2.11 -4.55
C GLU A 101 7.73 -1.47 -5.78
N PRO A 102 8.50 -0.88 -6.71
CA PRO A 102 7.95 -0.28 -7.93
C PRO A 102 7.06 -1.23 -8.74
N GLU A 103 7.39 -2.51 -8.75
CA GLU A 103 6.66 -3.52 -9.53
C GLU A 103 5.29 -3.87 -8.92
N ALA A 104 4.96 -3.35 -7.74
CA ALA A 104 3.63 -3.44 -7.15
C ALA A 104 2.77 -2.20 -7.45
N ILE A 105 3.28 -1.22 -8.21
CA ILE A 105 2.58 0.03 -8.52
C ILE A 105 2.38 0.18 -10.03
N THR A 106 1.20 0.64 -10.44
CA THR A 106 0.96 1.18 -11.79
C THR A 106 0.18 2.50 -11.74
N THR A 107 0.44 3.38 -12.70
CA THR A 107 -0.28 4.66 -12.86
C THR A 107 -1.55 4.53 -13.69
N THR A 108 -1.73 3.40 -14.38
CA THR A 108 -2.93 3.11 -15.15
C THR A 108 -3.80 2.12 -14.38
N ARG A 109 -5.11 2.18 -14.60
CA ARG A 109 -6.02 1.16 -14.06
C ARG A 109 -5.72 -0.17 -14.75
N PRO A 110 -5.46 -1.26 -14.02
CA PRO A 110 -5.02 -2.52 -14.61
C PRO A 110 -6.17 -3.42 -15.15
N TRP A 111 -7.30 -2.82 -15.55
CA TRP A 111 -8.43 -3.49 -16.23
C TRP A 111 -9.26 -2.52 -17.05
#